data_AF-A0A1V2ZX95-F1
#
_entry.id   AF-A0A1V2ZX95-F1
#
_cell.length_a   1.000
_cell.length_b   1.000
_cell.length_c   1.000
_cell.angle_alpha   90.00
_cell.angle_beta   90.00
_cell.angle_gamma   90.00
#
_symmetry.space_group_name_H-M   'P 1'
#
loop_
_entity.id
_entity.type
_entity.pdbx_description
1 polymer ?
#
loop_
_entity_poly.entity_id
_entity_poly.type
_entity_poly.pdbx_seq_one_letter_code
_entity_poly.pdbx_strand_id
1 'polypeptide(L)'
;MTVMIHHEDFDPWDALRAAEQGIPVEARGAASVFVGRMRDFNEDDTVTGLFLEHYPGMTEQELERIVEAAQQRWPLLGVHVAHRVGEVRPGDALVLVATWSAHRAAARDACSDILERLKHEAPFWKRERLADGSSRWVERNTPG
;
A
#
# COMPACT_ATOMS: atom_id res chain seq x y z
N MET A 1 11.20 -9.83 -4.28
CA MET A 1 9.86 -9.24 -4.18
C MET A 1 9.32 -9.59 -2.81
N THR A 2 8.62 -8.66 -2.16
CA THR A 2 7.95 -8.94 -0.88
C THR A 2 6.58 -8.27 -0.86
N VAL A 3 5.54 -9.04 -0.54
CA VAL A 3 4.18 -8.57 -0.30
C VAL A 3 3.83 -8.92 1.14
N MET A 4 3.36 -7.96 1.93
CA MET A 4 2.95 -8.19 3.33
C MET A 4 1.61 -7.54 3.64
N ILE A 5 0.75 -8.27 4.33
CA ILE A 5 -0.48 -7.74 4.92
C ILE A 5 -0.32 -7.71 6.44
N HIS A 6 -0.48 -6.52 7.02
CA HIS A 6 -0.34 -6.27 8.44
C HIS A 6 -1.72 -6.14 9.10
N HIS A 7 -1.96 -6.87 10.18
CA HIS A 7 -3.16 -6.73 11.02
C HIS A 7 -3.00 -5.69 12.14
N GLU A 8 -1.74 -5.35 12.46
CA GLU A 8 -1.37 -4.35 13.46
C GLU A 8 -0.67 -3.18 12.77
N ASP A 9 -0.40 -2.11 13.54
CA ASP A 9 0.37 -0.99 13.01
C ASP A 9 1.80 -1.40 12.63
N PHE A 10 2.35 -0.71 11.63
CA PHE A 10 3.72 -0.95 11.19
C PHE A 10 4.41 0.39 10.86
N ASP A 11 5.71 0.48 11.15
CA ASP A 11 6.51 1.62 10.68
C ASP A 11 6.94 1.38 9.22
N PRO A 12 6.43 2.16 8.25
CA PRO A 12 6.77 1.99 6.85
C PRO A 12 8.26 2.25 6.57
N TRP A 13 8.95 3.02 7.40
CA TRP A 13 10.37 3.30 7.23
C TRP A 13 11.26 2.16 7.72
N ASP A 14 10.83 1.44 8.76
CA ASP A 14 11.49 0.18 9.15
C ASP A 14 11.29 -0.89 8.10
N ALA A 15 10.06 -1.07 7.60
CA ALA A 15 9.76 -2.00 6.53
C ALA A 15 10.57 -1.68 5.26
N LEU A 16 10.67 -0.40 4.88
CA LEU A 16 11.51 0.07 3.78
C LEU A 16 12.99 -0.28 4.00
N ARG A 17 13.54 0.03 5.19
CA ARG A 17 14.94 -0.27 5.52
C ARG A 17 15.22 -1.75 5.42
N ALA A 18 14.35 -2.60 5.98
CA ALA A 18 14.50 -4.05 5.93
C ALA A 18 14.45 -4.58 4.49
N ALA A 19 13.47 -4.12 3.69
CA ALA A 19 13.34 -4.53 2.30
C ALA A 19 14.54 -4.11 1.43
N GLU A 20 15.12 -2.96 1.72
CA GLU A 20 16.25 -2.42 0.98
C GLU A 20 17.54 -3.23 1.20
N GLN A 21 17.74 -3.84 2.38
CA GLN A 21 18.97 -4.59 2.72
C GLN A 21 19.30 -5.72 1.73
N GLY A 22 18.30 -6.31 1.07
CA GLY A 22 18.49 -7.38 0.08
C GLY A 22 18.98 -6.92 -1.29
N ILE A 23 19.13 -5.62 -1.53
CA ILE A 23 19.45 -5.05 -2.85
C ILE A 23 20.95 -4.69 -2.90
N PRO A 24 21.73 -5.12 -3.91
CA PRO A 24 23.14 -4.75 -4.03
C PRO A 24 23.35 -3.23 -4.12
N VAL A 25 24.30 -2.70 -3.35
CA VAL A 25 24.56 -1.25 -3.25
C VAL A 25 25.04 -0.68 -4.59
N GLU A 26 25.85 -1.44 -5.31
CA GLU A 26 26.41 -1.08 -6.61
C GLU A 26 25.37 -0.97 -7.72
N ALA A 27 24.23 -1.66 -7.59
CA ALA A 27 23.16 -1.62 -8.56
C ALA A 27 22.10 -0.55 -8.21
N ARG A 28 21.97 -0.19 -6.94
CA ARG A 28 20.87 0.63 -6.39
C ARG A 28 21.06 2.12 -6.68
N GLY A 29 20.61 2.55 -7.86
CA GLY A 29 20.73 3.96 -8.30
C GLY A 29 19.53 4.85 -7.94
N ALA A 30 18.35 4.29 -7.72
CA ALA A 30 17.15 5.05 -7.34
C ALA A 30 16.14 4.21 -6.56
N ALA A 31 15.39 4.88 -5.68
CA ALA A 31 14.21 4.36 -5.02
C ALA A 31 13.02 5.31 -5.24
N SER A 32 11.83 4.76 -5.41
CA SER A 32 10.57 5.50 -5.34
C SER A 32 9.71 4.88 -4.25
N VAL A 33 9.26 5.71 -3.31
CA VAL A 33 8.54 5.26 -2.12
C VAL A 33 7.27 6.06 -1.97
N PHE A 34 6.16 5.36 -1.83
CA PHE A 34 4.87 5.92 -1.47
C PHE A 34 4.41 5.35 -0.13
N VAL A 35 4.00 6.25 0.76
CA VAL A 35 3.35 5.89 2.02
C VAL A 35 1.98 6.53 2.04
N GLY A 36 0.93 5.72 1.91
CA GLY A 36 -0.44 6.14 2.12
C GLY A 36 -0.77 6.12 3.60
N ARG A 37 -1.27 7.24 4.12
CA ARG A 37 -1.74 7.36 5.50
C ARG A 37 -3.21 7.67 5.53
N MET A 38 -3.86 7.22 6.59
CA MET A 38 -5.23 7.63 6.85
C MET A 38 -5.27 9.13 7.18
N ARG A 39 -6.04 9.88 6.39
CA ARG A 39 -6.28 11.30 6.65
C ARG A 39 -7.34 11.44 7.74
N ASP A 40 -7.33 12.60 8.39
CA ASP A 40 -8.41 13.00 9.30
C ASP A 40 -9.72 13.20 8.53
N PHE A 41 -10.84 12.99 9.20
CA PHE A 41 -12.19 12.97 8.62
C PHE A 41 -12.84 14.36 8.53
N ASN A 42 -12.05 15.43 8.38
CA ASN A 42 -12.49 16.82 8.49
C ASN A 42 -13.58 17.27 7.49
N GLU A 43 -13.98 16.42 6.53
CA GLU A 43 -15.06 16.71 5.57
C GLU A 43 -16.40 16.06 5.96
N ASP A 44 -16.40 15.06 6.85
CA ASP A 44 -17.59 14.34 7.31
C ASP A 44 -17.45 14.10 8.82
N ASP A 45 -17.88 15.08 9.62
CA ASP A 45 -17.84 15.11 11.11
C ASP A 45 -18.50 13.89 11.78
N THR A 46 -19.09 12.99 10.99
CA THR A 46 -19.69 11.76 11.45
C THR A 46 -18.71 10.60 11.53
N VAL A 47 -17.56 10.59 10.84
CA VAL A 47 -16.68 9.41 10.80
C VAL A 47 -15.59 9.47 11.87
N THR A 48 -15.49 8.42 12.70
CA THR A 48 -14.58 8.33 13.84
C THR A 48 -13.52 7.23 13.70
N GLY A 49 -13.58 6.44 12.63
CA GLY A 49 -12.62 5.36 12.39
C GLY A 49 -12.86 4.64 11.08
N LEU A 50 -11.82 3.93 10.61
CA LEU A 50 -11.87 3.12 9.40
C LEU A 50 -11.44 1.70 9.75
N PHE A 51 -12.17 0.71 9.26
CA PHE A 51 -11.81 -0.69 9.35
C PHE A 51 -11.64 -1.24 7.94
N LEU A 52 -10.46 -1.79 7.64
CA LEU A 52 -10.19 -2.44 6.36
C LEU A 52 -10.30 -3.95 6.48
N GLU A 53 -11.04 -4.53 5.55
CA GLU A 53 -11.12 -5.98 5.36
C GLU A 53 -10.50 -6.37 4.01
N HIS A 54 -10.12 -7.63 3.91
CA HIS A 54 -9.53 -8.22 2.71
C HIS A 54 -9.94 -9.69 2.61
N TYR A 55 -9.69 -10.33 1.47
CA TYR A 55 -9.93 -11.75 1.27
C TYR A 55 -8.59 -12.47 1.45
N PRO A 56 -8.37 -13.15 2.59
CA PRO A 56 -7.09 -13.80 2.84
C PRO A 56 -6.72 -14.79 1.75
N GLY A 57 -5.47 -14.75 1.29
CA GLY A 57 -4.95 -15.53 0.19
C GLY A 57 -5.19 -14.89 -1.18
N MET A 58 -6.41 -14.46 -1.49
CA MET A 58 -6.71 -13.85 -2.79
C MET A 58 -6.10 -12.45 -2.91
N THR A 59 -6.17 -11.64 -1.86
CA THR A 59 -5.58 -10.30 -1.87
C THR A 59 -4.07 -10.36 -2.05
N GLU A 60 -3.39 -11.25 -1.34
CA GLU A 60 -1.94 -11.45 -1.44
C GLU A 60 -1.55 -11.92 -2.85
N GLN A 61 -2.24 -12.92 -3.40
CA GLN A 61 -2.02 -13.40 -4.76
C GLN A 61 -2.17 -12.28 -5.80
N GLU A 62 -3.17 -11.43 -5.64
CA GLU A 62 -3.42 -10.33 -6.56
C GLU A 62 -2.35 -9.24 -6.46
N LEU A 63 -1.90 -8.91 -5.25
CA LEU A 63 -0.77 -8.00 -5.03
C LEU A 63 0.52 -8.57 -5.63
N GLU A 64 0.79 -9.87 -5.46
CA GLU A 64 1.92 -10.56 -6.08
C GLU A 64 1.85 -10.45 -7.60
N ARG A 65 0.69 -10.73 -8.21
CA ARG A 65 0.46 -10.60 -9.66
C ARG A 65 0.69 -9.17 -10.15
N ILE A 66 0.28 -8.16 -9.38
CA ILE A 66 0.54 -6.75 -9.70
C ILE A 66 2.03 -6.48 -9.74
N VAL A 67 2.76 -6.89 -8.71
CA VAL A 67 4.20 -6.67 -8.60
C VAL A 67 4.97 -7.43 -9.67
N GLU A 68 4.64 -8.70 -9.93
CA GLU A 68 5.26 -9.50 -10.98
C GLU A 68 5.15 -8.84 -12.35
N ALA A 69 3.95 -8.35 -12.70
CA ALA A 69 3.74 -7.63 -13.95
C ALA A 69 4.55 -6.32 -14.01
N ALA A 70 4.73 -5.61 -12.90
CA ALA A 70 5.62 -4.45 -12.86
C ALA A 70 7.09 -4.83 -13.07
N GLN A 71 7.55 -5.93 -12.47
CA GLN A 71 8.92 -6.42 -12.65
C GLN A 71 9.18 -6.93 -14.09
N GLN A 72 8.15 -7.41 -14.79
CA GLN A 72 8.26 -7.76 -16.21
C GLN A 72 8.35 -6.52 -17.11
N ARG A 73 7.73 -5.41 -16.72
CA ARG A 73 7.64 -4.18 -17.51
C ARG A 73 8.80 -3.22 -17.28
N TRP A 74 9.38 -3.18 -16.07
CA TRP A 74 10.47 -2.29 -15.71
C TRP A 74 11.68 -3.05 -15.15
N PRO A 75 12.92 -2.55 -15.36
CA PRO A 75 14.13 -3.15 -14.82
C PRO A 75 14.28 -2.84 -13.33
N LEU A 76 13.44 -3.47 -12.51
CA LEU A 76 13.39 -3.28 -11.06
C LEU A 76 14.38 -4.23 -10.36
N LEU A 77 15.13 -3.68 -9.41
CA LEU A 77 16.04 -4.43 -8.54
C LEU A 77 15.31 -5.00 -7.32
N GLY A 78 14.21 -4.36 -6.93
CA GLY A 78 13.39 -4.76 -5.80
C GLY A 78 12.05 -4.08 -5.84
N VAL A 79 11.06 -4.74 -5.26
CA VAL A 79 9.73 -4.20 -4.99
C VAL A 79 9.27 -4.71 -3.63
N HIS A 80 8.72 -3.81 -2.84
CA HIS A 80 8.10 -4.08 -1.56
C HIS A 80 6.72 -3.42 -1.50
N VAL A 81 5.70 -4.23 -1.20
CA VAL A 81 4.34 -3.77 -0.97
C VAL A 81 3.93 -4.23 0.43
N ALA A 82 3.57 -3.30 1.30
CA ALA A 82 2.96 -3.61 2.58
C ALA A 82 1.62 -2.88 2.70
N HIS A 83 0.60 -3.58 3.18
CA HIS A 83 -0.73 -3.01 3.36
C HIS A 83 -1.29 -3.37 4.74
N ARG A 84 -1.95 -2.43 5.41
CA ARG A 84 -2.62 -2.66 6.69
C ARG A 84 -4.09 -3.02 6.48
N VAL A 85 -4.57 -3.97 7.27
CA VAL A 85 -5.98 -4.33 7.44
C VAL A 85 -6.36 -4.22 8.91
N GLY A 86 -7.64 -4.34 9.23
CA GLY A 86 -8.17 -4.14 10.58
C GLY A 86 -8.48 -2.67 10.86
N GLU A 87 -8.46 -2.29 12.14
CA GLU A 87 -8.74 -0.91 12.56
C GLU A 87 -7.58 0.01 12.19
N VAL A 88 -7.88 1.16 11.60
CA VAL A 88 -6.93 2.19 11.19
C VAL A 88 -7.41 3.54 11.74
N ARG A 89 -6.48 4.32 12.30
CA ARG A 89 -6.74 5.64 12.90
C ARG A 89 -6.11 6.75 12.07
N PRO A 90 -6.60 8.01 12.15
CA PRO A 90 -5.97 9.14 11.50
C PRO A 90 -4.46 9.23 11.81
N GLY A 91 -3.65 9.39 10.77
CA GLY A 91 -2.18 9.42 10.84
C GLY A 91 -1.49 8.05 10.65
N ASP A 92 -2.21 6.95 10.87
CA ASP A 92 -1.66 5.60 10.74
C ASP A 92 -1.21 5.31 9.30
N ALA A 93 -0.15 4.52 9.18
CA ALA A 93 0.30 4.00 7.88
C ALA A 93 -0.68 2.93 7.39
N LEU A 94 -1.18 3.11 6.17
CA LEU A 94 -2.13 2.21 5.54
C LEU A 94 -1.48 1.35 4.47
N VAL A 95 -0.63 1.96 3.65
CA VAL A 95 0.03 1.28 2.54
C VAL A 95 1.44 1.83 2.34
N LEU A 96 2.38 0.95 2.06
CA LEU A 96 3.72 1.24 1.60
C LEU A 96 3.91 0.55 0.24
N VAL A 97 4.32 1.31 -0.77
CA VAL A 97 4.85 0.78 -2.02
C VAL A 97 6.23 1.36 -2.22
N ALA A 98 7.22 0.49 -2.34
CA ALA A 98 8.61 0.87 -2.59
C ALA A 98 9.16 0.08 -3.77
N THR A 99 9.80 0.78 -4.69
CA THR A 99 10.47 0.20 -5.85
C THR A 99 11.89 0.72 -5.93
N TRP A 100 12.80 -0.15 -6.37
CA TRP A 100 14.21 0.19 -6.57
C TRP A 100 14.64 -0.16 -7.98
N SER A 101 15.47 0.67 -8.59
CA SER A 101 16.03 0.47 -9.93
C SER A 101 17.39 1.13 -10.07
N ALA A 102 18.10 0.86 -11.16
CA ALA A 102 19.34 1.56 -11.48
C ALA A 102 19.11 3.05 -11.84
N HIS A 103 17.93 3.39 -12.36
CA HIS A 103 17.61 4.74 -12.82
C HIS A 103 16.21 5.17 -12.39
N ARG A 104 16.08 6.43 -11.95
CA ARG A 104 14.87 7.01 -11.34
C ARG A 104 13.56 6.79 -12.10
N ALA A 105 13.59 6.78 -13.43
CA ALA A 105 12.37 6.65 -14.24
C ALA A 105 11.67 5.31 -13.98
N ALA A 106 12.42 4.20 -14.02
CA ALA A 106 11.86 2.88 -13.78
C ALA A 106 11.27 2.74 -12.36
N ALA A 107 11.97 3.22 -11.32
CA ALA A 107 11.45 3.18 -9.95
C ALA A 107 10.16 3.99 -9.83
N ARG A 108 10.17 5.26 -10.25
CA ARG A 108 9.01 6.15 -10.15
C ARG A 108 7.80 5.60 -10.90
N ASP A 109 7.99 5.23 -12.15
CA ASP A 109 6.89 4.85 -13.03
C ASP A 109 6.28 3.51 -12.57
N ALA A 110 7.11 2.55 -12.15
CA ALA A 110 6.62 1.29 -11.57
C ALA A 110 5.88 1.51 -10.23
N CYS A 111 6.39 2.38 -9.36
CA CYS A 111 5.73 2.69 -8.09
C CYS A 111 4.32 3.27 -8.33
N SER A 112 4.19 4.17 -9.30
CA SER A 112 2.90 4.76 -9.67
C SER A 112 1.94 3.72 -10.27
N ASP A 113 2.44 2.83 -11.14
CA ASP A 113 1.63 1.78 -11.76
C ASP A 113 1.10 0.79 -10.71
N ILE A 114 1.97 0.32 -9.80
CA ILE A 114 1.56 -0.58 -8.71
C ILE A 114 0.48 0.05 -7.83
N LEU A 115 0.61 1.33 -7.47
CA LEU A 115 -0.39 2.03 -6.67
C LEU A 115 -1.73 2.12 -7.37
N GLU A 116 -1.72 2.45 -8.66
CA GLU A 116 -2.94 2.59 -9.43
C GLU A 116 -3.66 1.25 -9.58
N ARG A 117 -2.90 0.19 -9.83
CA ARG A 117 -3.45 -1.18 -9.94
C ARG A 117 -3.95 -1.69 -8.60
N LEU A 118 -3.25 -1.43 -7.49
CA LEU A 118 -3.71 -1.80 -6.14
C LEU A 118 -5.11 -1.23 -5.84
N LYS A 119 -5.38 0.03 -6.23
CA LYS A 119 -6.70 0.67 -6.00
C LYS A 119 -7.87 -0.02 -6.73
N HIS A 120 -7.59 -0.71 -7.84
CA HIS A 120 -8.62 -1.22 -8.75
C HIS A 120 -8.69 -2.76 -8.76
N GLU A 121 -7.55 -3.42 -8.58
CA GLU A 121 -7.42 -4.86 -8.74
C GLU A 121 -7.42 -5.59 -7.38
N ALA A 122 -6.84 -5.00 -6.32
CA ALA A 122 -6.73 -5.67 -5.03
C ALA A 122 -8.04 -5.59 -4.21
N PRO A 123 -8.59 -6.73 -3.75
CA PRO A 123 -9.87 -6.77 -3.05
C PRO A 123 -9.69 -6.32 -1.59
N PHE A 124 -9.81 -5.02 -1.37
CA PHE A 124 -9.93 -4.39 -0.06
C PHE A 124 -11.30 -3.74 0.11
N TRP A 125 -11.91 -3.93 1.28
CA TRP A 125 -13.18 -3.31 1.64
C TRP A 125 -13.00 -2.38 2.83
N LYS A 126 -13.61 -1.20 2.72
CA LYS A 126 -13.53 -0.16 3.74
C LYS A 126 -14.86 -0.06 4.45
N ARG A 127 -14.83 -0.13 5.78
CA ARG A 127 -15.98 0.12 6.65
C ARG A 127 -15.68 1.30 7.55
N GLU A 128 -16.50 2.33 7.45
CA GLU A 128 -16.41 3.54 8.27
C GLU A 128 -17.22 3.34 9.56
N ARG A 129 -16.63 3.74 10.70
CA ARG A 129 -17.32 3.83 11.99
C ARG A 129 -17.81 5.24 12.19
N LEU A 130 -19.08 5.40 12.55
CA LEU A 130 -19.71 6.70 12.74
C LEU A 130 -19.72 7.15 14.21
N ALA A 131 -19.94 8.43 14.47
CA ALA A 131 -19.94 9.05 15.79
C ALA A 131 -21.10 8.54 16.68
N ASP A 132 -22.19 8.07 16.07
CA ASP A 132 -23.31 7.43 16.75
C ASP A 132 -23.04 5.94 17.10
N GLY A 133 -21.85 5.43 16.79
CA GLY A 133 -21.43 4.05 17.02
C GLY A 133 -21.86 3.06 15.93
N SER A 134 -22.61 3.50 14.91
CA SER A 134 -22.97 2.67 13.76
C SER A 134 -21.79 2.50 12.79
N SER A 135 -21.95 1.68 11.75
CA SER A 135 -20.92 1.48 10.72
C SER A 135 -21.54 1.35 9.34
N ARG A 136 -20.86 1.89 8.32
CA ARG A 136 -21.27 1.80 6.91
C ARG A 136 -20.13 1.29 6.02
N TRP A 137 -20.46 0.54 4.99
CA TRP A 137 -19.50 0.14 3.97
C TRP A 137 -19.31 1.27 2.96
N VAL A 138 -18.07 1.50 2.55
CA VAL A 138 -17.75 2.47 1.50
C VAL A 138 -17.94 1.79 0.16
N GLU A 139 -18.99 2.18 -0.57
CA GLU A 139 -19.37 1.54 -1.84
C GLU A 139 -18.48 1.97 -3.03
N ARG A 140 -17.79 3.12 -2.94
CA ARG A 140 -16.96 3.65 -4.02
C ARG A 140 -15.63 4.18 -3.52
N ASN A 141 -14.56 3.82 -4.22
CA ASN A 141 -13.26 4.45 -4.04
C ASN A 141 -13.32 5.91 -4.55
N THR A 142 -12.86 6.84 -3.73
CA THR A 142 -12.69 8.24 -4.15
C THR A 142 -11.62 8.32 -5.25
N PRO A 143 -11.84 9.07 -6.34
CA PRO A 143 -10.80 9.37 -7.31
C PRO A 143 -9.59 10.00 -6.61
N GLY A 144 -8.39 9.55 -7.01
CA GLY A 144 -7.11 10.09 -6.51
C GLY A 144 -6.69 11.36 -7.24
#